data_AF-A0A412TS55-F1
#
_entry.id   AF-A0A412TS55-F1
#
_cell.length_a   1.000
_cell.length_b   1.000
_cell.length_c   1.000
_cell.angle_alpha   90.00
_cell.angle_beta   90.00
_cell.angle_gamma   90.00
#
_symmetry.space_group_name_H-M   'P 1'
#
loop_
_entity.id
_entity.type
_entity.pdbx_description
1 polymer ?
#
loop_
_entity_poly.entity_id
_entity_poly.type
_entity_poly.pdbx_seq_one_letter_code
_entity_poly.pdbx_strand_id
1 'polypeptide(L)'
;MPINSIDFSDAKRFKAEYEAYFSALKYFAFRYIEDEEVVCDLLQDLFVKLWERGEMFENEMVLKAYLYRSVRNNCLTYIRDNRRREHRLAEYEPEETEEAFVDRIIEAEVYALVNEVFEELPDACRKVYLRSLEGKSHQEISEELNIAINTIKKHKNNANHYLRVRLEKLLCFITWIG
;
A
#
# COMPACT_ATOMS: atom_id res chain seq x y z
N MET A 1 31.82 1.15 0.61
CA MET A 1 30.42 0.90 1.02
C MET A 1 29.95 -0.32 0.25
N PRO A 2 29.20 -1.26 0.88
CA PRO A 2 28.65 -2.38 0.12
C PRO A 2 27.71 -1.84 -0.96
N ILE A 3 27.70 -2.47 -2.12
CA ILE A 3 27.00 -1.99 -3.33
C ILE A 3 25.48 -1.85 -3.12
N ASN A 4 24.94 -2.48 -2.07
CA ASN A 4 23.50 -2.55 -1.77
C ASN A 4 23.07 -1.73 -0.53
N SER A 5 23.96 -0.95 0.09
CA SER A 5 23.56 -0.14 1.25
C SER A 5 22.62 0.99 0.86
N ILE A 6 21.62 1.24 1.70
CA ILE A 6 20.62 2.28 1.53
C ILE A 6 20.93 3.40 2.51
N ASP A 7 21.23 4.58 1.99
CA ASP A 7 21.55 5.78 2.76
C ASP A 7 20.39 6.77 2.66
N PHE A 8 19.67 6.99 3.77
CA PHE A 8 18.55 7.93 3.80
C PHE A 8 19.00 9.40 3.82
N SER A 9 20.30 9.72 3.93
CA SER A 9 20.78 11.10 3.77
C SER A 9 20.92 11.52 2.29
N ASP A 10 20.93 10.56 1.35
CA ASP A 10 20.88 10.84 -0.08
C ASP A 10 19.44 11.11 -0.53
N ALA A 11 19.17 12.32 -1.01
CA ALA A 11 17.84 12.76 -1.46
C ALA A 11 17.23 11.86 -2.55
N LYS A 12 18.04 11.34 -3.47
CA LYS A 12 17.56 10.45 -4.54
C LYS A 12 17.22 9.09 -3.98
N ARG A 13 18.05 8.55 -3.09
CA ARG A 13 17.79 7.24 -2.48
C ARG A 13 16.57 7.33 -1.57
N PHE A 14 16.51 8.34 -0.70
CA PHE A 14 15.34 8.62 0.12
C PHE A 14 14.05 8.65 -0.69
N LYS A 15 14.03 9.43 -1.77
CA LYS A 15 12.85 9.55 -2.63
C LYS A 15 12.46 8.20 -3.23
N ALA A 16 13.42 7.43 -3.73
CA ALA A 16 13.17 6.12 -4.32
C ALA A 16 12.58 5.14 -3.29
N GLU A 17 13.13 5.08 -2.08
CA GLU A 17 12.59 4.23 -1.01
C GLU A 17 11.20 4.70 -0.55
N TYR A 18 10.99 6.01 -0.43
CA TYR A 18 9.69 6.56 -0.10
C TYR A 18 8.64 6.15 -1.13
N GLU A 19 8.90 6.39 -2.42
CA GLU A 19 7.97 6.06 -3.51
C GLU A 19 7.72 4.53 -3.60
N ALA A 20 8.75 3.72 -3.38
CA ALA A 20 8.64 2.27 -3.42
C ALA A 20 7.80 1.68 -2.28
N TYR A 21 7.93 2.21 -1.05
CA TYR A 21 7.30 1.61 0.14
C TYR A 21 6.00 2.30 0.58
N PHE A 22 5.77 3.56 0.22
CA PHE A 22 4.66 4.33 0.78
C PHE A 22 3.29 3.68 0.53
N SER A 23 3.02 3.21 -0.69
CA SER A 23 1.74 2.57 -1.01
C SER A 23 1.50 1.29 -0.20
N ALA A 24 2.54 0.46 -0.05
CA ALA A 24 2.45 -0.80 0.68
C ALA A 24 2.28 -0.55 2.19
N LEU A 25 3.09 0.35 2.76
CA LEU A 25 3.04 0.70 4.18
C LEU A 25 1.72 1.40 4.55
N LYS A 26 1.16 2.21 3.64
CA LYS A 26 -0.16 2.83 3.82
C LYS A 26 -1.25 1.78 3.91
N TYR A 27 -1.32 0.84 2.95
CA TYR A 27 -2.27 -0.27 3.01
C TYR A 27 -2.10 -1.11 4.29
N PHE A 28 -0.86 -1.40 4.66
CA PHE A 28 -0.54 -2.16 5.86
C PHE A 28 -1.02 -1.44 7.14
N ALA A 29 -0.76 -0.14 7.26
CA ALA A 29 -1.19 0.68 8.40
C ALA A 29 -2.73 0.80 8.51
N PHE A 30 -3.43 0.84 7.38
CA PHE A 30 -4.91 0.86 7.36
C PHE A 30 -5.55 -0.37 8.00
N ARG A 31 -4.82 -1.49 8.11
CA ARG A 31 -5.29 -2.68 8.85
C ARG A 31 -5.36 -2.45 10.37
N TYR A 32 -4.79 -1.37 10.86
CA TYR A 32 -4.76 -0.97 12.26
C TYR A 32 -5.57 0.30 12.53
N ILE A 33 -5.49 1.29 11.64
CA ILE A 33 -6.11 2.62 11.79
C ILE A 33 -6.88 2.94 10.51
N GLU A 34 -8.20 3.09 10.60
CA GLU A 34 -9.07 3.39 9.45
C GLU A 34 -9.08 4.87 9.04
N ASP A 35 -8.41 5.73 9.81
CA ASP A 35 -8.27 7.16 9.53
C ASP A 35 -7.08 7.42 8.59
N GLU A 36 -7.37 7.82 7.35
CA GLU A 36 -6.37 8.05 6.31
C GLU A 36 -5.40 9.18 6.65
N GLU A 37 -5.87 10.27 7.25
CA GLU A 37 -5.02 11.41 7.60
C GLU A 37 -3.99 10.99 8.65
N VAL A 38 -4.46 10.29 9.69
CA VAL A 38 -3.59 9.74 10.74
C VAL A 38 -2.56 8.77 10.17
N VAL A 39 -2.96 7.86 9.28
CA VAL A 39 -2.04 6.92 8.64
C VAL A 39 -0.97 7.65 7.83
N CYS A 40 -1.36 8.65 7.02
CA CYS A 40 -0.44 9.42 6.21
C CYS A 40 0.56 10.20 7.08
N ASP A 41 0.10 10.84 8.16
CA ASP A 41 0.94 11.56 9.10
C ASP A 41 1.96 10.64 9.78
N LEU A 42 1.53 9.46 10.25
CA LEU A 42 2.42 8.48 10.89
C LEU A 42 3.53 7.99 9.95
N LEU A 43 3.21 7.78 8.67
CA LEU A 43 4.20 7.39 7.66
C LEU A 43 5.13 8.55 7.32
N GLN A 44 4.61 9.75 7.15
CA GLN A 44 5.41 10.94 6.90
C GLN A 44 6.41 11.17 8.04
N ASP A 45 5.96 11.12 9.30
CA ASP A 45 6.82 11.23 10.47
C ASP A 45 7.91 10.16 10.52
N LEU A 46 7.59 8.91 10.15
CA LEU A 46 8.57 7.83 10.07
C LEU A 46 9.66 8.16 9.06
N PHE A 47 9.28 8.51 7.83
CA PHE A 47 10.25 8.82 6.77
C PHE A 47 11.05 10.09 7.07
N VAL A 48 10.44 11.13 7.63
CA VAL A 48 11.15 12.35 8.06
C VAL A 48 12.20 11.99 9.11
N LYS A 49 11.89 11.14 10.10
CA LYS A 49 12.88 10.70 11.10
C LYS A 49 14.03 9.91 10.49
N LEU A 50 13.76 9.05 9.50
CA LEU A 50 14.80 8.31 8.79
C LEU A 50 15.75 9.27 8.04
N TRP A 51 15.19 10.29 7.38
CA TRP A 51 15.92 11.34 6.67
C TRP A 51 16.77 12.19 7.63
N GLU A 52 16.17 12.75 8.68
CA GLU A 52 16.84 13.65 9.62
C GLU A 52 18.00 12.98 10.37
N ARG A 53 17.87 11.69 10.65
CA ARG A 53 18.91 10.89 11.29
C ARG A 53 19.97 10.37 10.32
N GLY A 54 19.73 10.45 9.02
CA GLY A 54 20.60 9.85 8.00
C GLY A 54 20.77 8.35 8.22
N GLU A 55 19.68 7.64 8.53
CA GLU A 55 19.73 6.21 8.81
C GLU A 55 20.30 5.43 7.62
N MET A 56 21.11 4.42 7.92
CA MET A 56 21.75 3.57 6.93
C MET A 56 21.33 2.12 7.12
N PHE A 57 20.91 1.48 6.04
CA PHE A 57 20.55 0.07 6.04
C PHE A 57 21.50 -0.73 5.15
N GLU A 58 21.82 -1.95 5.58
CA GLU A 58 22.77 -2.81 4.87
C GLU A 58 22.23 -3.26 3.50
N ASN A 59 20.92 -3.51 3.41
CA ASN A 59 20.22 -3.96 2.21
C ASN A 59 18.70 -3.75 2.35
N GLU A 60 17.97 -4.01 1.25
CA GLU A 60 16.51 -3.86 1.17
C GLU A 60 15.73 -4.77 2.13
N MET A 61 16.22 -5.98 2.42
CA MET A 61 15.54 -6.90 3.35
C MET A 61 15.54 -6.33 4.77
N VAL A 62 16.68 -5.78 5.21
CA VAL A 62 16.80 -5.15 6.54
C VAL A 62 15.94 -3.89 6.62
N LEU A 63 15.95 -3.06 5.57
CA LEU A 63 15.07 -1.88 5.50
C LEU A 63 13.60 -2.29 5.58
N LYS A 64 13.15 -3.25 4.77
CA LYS A 64 11.77 -3.72 4.74
C LYS A 64 11.32 -4.20 6.11
N ALA A 65 12.11 -5.07 6.75
CA ALA A 65 11.81 -5.57 8.09
C ALA A 65 11.71 -4.43 9.12
N TYR A 66 12.59 -3.43 9.02
CA TYR A 66 12.54 -2.25 9.89
C TYR A 66 11.27 -1.43 9.66
N LEU A 67 10.93 -1.12 8.41
CA LEU A 67 9.79 -0.29 8.05
C LEU A 67 8.48 -0.89 8.56
N TYR A 68 8.18 -2.15 8.23
CA TYR A 68 6.94 -2.80 8.65
C TYR A 68 6.81 -2.92 10.17
N ARG A 69 7.91 -3.24 10.87
CA ARG A 69 7.91 -3.27 12.34
C ARG A 69 7.69 -1.88 12.93
N SER A 70 8.32 -0.86 12.38
CA SER A 70 8.18 0.52 12.84
C SER A 70 6.76 1.04 12.62
N VAL A 71 6.17 0.80 11.45
CA VAL A 71 4.78 1.19 11.14
C VAL A 71 3.80 0.49 12.08
N ARG A 72 3.93 -0.82 12.27
CA ARG A 72 3.10 -1.56 13.25
C ARG A 72 3.21 -0.95 14.65
N ASN A 73 4.43 -0.72 15.12
CA ASN A 73 4.65 -0.18 16.46
C ASN A 73 4.07 1.24 16.62
N ASN A 74 4.20 2.08 15.59
CA ASN A 74 3.61 3.41 15.56
C ASN A 74 2.08 3.35 15.60
N CYS A 75 1.47 2.44 14.82
CA CYS A 75 0.01 2.23 14.83
C CYS A 75 -0.49 1.76 16.20
N LEU A 76 0.17 0.76 16.81
CA LEU A 76 -0.19 0.26 18.14
C LEU A 76 0.00 1.34 19.22
N THR A 77 1.05 2.15 19.12
CA THR A 77 1.27 3.28 20.04
C THR A 77 0.14 4.30 19.92
N TYR A 78 -0.21 4.70 18.69
CA TYR A 78 -1.33 5.61 18.44
C TYR A 78 -2.66 5.08 19.01
N ILE A 79 -2.97 3.80 18.77
CA ILE A 79 -4.19 3.16 19.28
C ILE A 79 -4.23 3.18 20.81
N ARG A 80 -3.12 2.83 21.47
CA ARG A 80 -3.00 2.84 22.93
C ARG A 80 -3.18 4.23 23.51
N ASP A 81 -2.53 5.23 22.93
CA ASP A 81 -2.61 6.62 23.38
C ASP A 81 -4.01 7.19 23.16
N ASN A 82 -4.65 6.87 22.03
CA ASN A 82 -6.03 7.29 21.78
C ASN A 82 -7.02 6.66 22.77
N ARG A 83 -6.90 5.36 23.05
CA ARG A 83 -7.76 4.67 24.05
C ARG A 83 -7.59 5.23 25.46
N ARG A 84 -6.36 5.58 25.85
CA ARG A 84 -6.07 6.24 27.13
C ARG A 84 -6.78 7.59 27.24
N ARG A 85 -6.76 8.39 26.17
CA ARG A 85 -7.47 9.68 26.11
C ARG A 85 -8.99 9.51 26.24
N GLU A 86 -9.52 8.41 25.72
CA GLU A 86 -10.96 8.11 25.78
C GLU A 86 -11.43 7.42 27.08
N HIS A 87 -10.56 7.26 28.09
CA HIS A 87 -10.87 6.59 29.37
C HIS A 87 -11.47 5.17 29.23
N ARG A 88 -11.24 4.49 28.10
CA ARG A 88 -11.63 3.08 27.94
C ARG A 88 -10.57 2.20 28.60
N LEU A 89 -10.98 1.37 29.57
CA LEU A 89 -10.10 0.40 30.24
C LEU A 89 -9.39 -0.49 29.20
N ALA A 90 -8.15 -0.87 29.49
CA ALA A 90 -7.30 -1.65 28.60
C ALA A 90 -7.94 -3.01 28.28
N GLU A 91 -8.60 -3.11 27.13
CA GLU A 91 -8.88 -4.40 26.52
C GLU A 91 -7.57 -5.02 26.05
N TYR A 92 -7.46 -6.33 26.26
CA TYR A 92 -6.39 -7.19 25.77
C TYR A 92 -6.21 -6.95 24.26
N GLU A 93 -5.08 -6.36 23.86
CA GLU A 93 -4.67 -6.39 22.46
C GLU A 93 -4.29 -7.85 22.17
N PRO A 94 -5.03 -8.57 21.30
CA PRO A 94 -4.61 -9.90 20.90
C PRO A 94 -3.20 -9.79 20.31
N GLU A 95 -2.27 -10.54 20.90
CA GLU A 95 -0.91 -10.60 20.43
C GLU A 95 -0.93 -11.22 19.04
N GLU A 96 -0.60 -10.41 18.03
CA GLU A 96 -0.50 -10.88 16.65
C GLU A 96 0.66 -11.86 16.55
N THR A 97 0.41 -13.03 15.95
CA THR A 97 1.45 -14.03 15.71
C THR A 97 2.40 -13.54 14.61
N GLU A 98 3.66 -14.00 14.62
CA GLU A 98 4.62 -13.67 13.57
C GLU A 98 4.11 -14.10 12.18
N GLU A 99 3.41 -15.23 12.10
CA GLU A 99 2.78 -15.71 10.85
C GLU A 99 1.73 -14.73 10.33
N ALA A 100 0.81 -14.27 11.18
CA ALA A 100 -0.20 -13.29 10.78
C ALA A 100 0.42 -11.94 10.39
N PHE A 101 1.51 -11.54 11.05
CA PHE A 101 2.27 -10.34 10.69
C PHE A 101 2.90 -10.48 9.29
N VAL A 102 3.54 -11.61 9.00
CA VAL A 102 4.13 -11.90 7.69
C VAL A 102 3.06 -11.94 6.60
N ASP A 103 1.92 -12.58 6.83
CA ASP A 103 0.81 -12.64 5.87
C ASP A 103 0.31 -11.24 5.50
N ARG A 104 0.20 -10.33 6.47
CA ARG A 104 -0.20 -8.93 6.21
C ARG A 104 0.85 -8.14 5.43
N ILE A 105 2.14 -8.41 5.66
CA ILE A 105 3.22 -7.83 4.84
C ILE A 105 3.06 -8.28 3.39
N ILE A 106 2.88 -9.58 3.17
CA ILE A 106 2.68 -10.15 1.83
C ILE A 106 1.44 -9.53 1.17
N GLU A 107 0.32 -9.44 1.89
CA GLU A 107 -0.91 -8.81 1.38
C GLU A 107 -0.66 -7.36 0.95
N ALA A 108 0.07 -6.59 1.76
CA ALA A 108 0.38 -5.19 1.46
C ALA A 108 1.30 -5.02 0.24
N GLU A 109 2.31 -5.89 0.10
CA GLU A 109 3.21 -5.89 -1.05
C GLU A 109 2.46 -6.27 -2.34
N VAL A 110 1.62 -7.30 -2.27
CA VAL A 110 0.75 -7.70 -3.39
C VAL A 110 -0.22 -6.57 -3.74
N TYR A 111 -0.82 -5.92 -2.75
CA TYR A 111 -1.68 -4.77 -2.97
C TYR A 111 -0.95 -3.65 -3.70
N ALA A 112 0.26 -3.27 -3.25
CA ALA A 112 1.04 -2.22 -3.89
C ALA A 112 1.37 -2.53 -5.36
N LEU A 113 1.75 -3.78 -5.66
CA LEU A 113 1.99 -4.24 -7.04
C LEU A 113 0.73 -4.17 -7.91
N VAL A 114 -0.40 -4.63 -7.38
CA VAL A 114 -1.68 -4.56 -8.10
C VAL A 114 -2.10 -3.12 -8.30
N ASN A 115 -1.92 -2.27 -7.29
CA ASN A 115 -2.26 -0.85 -7.34
C ASN A 115 -1.39 -0.10 -8.37
N GLU A 116 -0.09 -0.39 -8.44
CA GLU A 116 0.80 0.17 -9.47
C GLU A 116 0.28 -0.16 -10.89
N VAL A 117 -0.03 -1.44 -11.16
CA VAL A 117 -0.58 -1.87 -12.45
C VAL A 117 -1.97 -1.27 -12.69
N PHE A 118 -2.75 -1.05 -11.65
CA PHE A 118 -4.05 -0.39 -11.73
C PHE A 118 -3.91 1.09 -12.11
N GLU A 119 -2.88 1.76 -11.59
CA GLU A 119 -2.58 3.16 -11.90
C GLU A 119 -2.03 3.37 -13.33
N GLU A 120 -1.51 2.31 -13.97
CA GLU A 120 -1.14 2.30 -15.39
C GLU A 120 -2.37 2.35 -16.34
N LEU A 121 -3.58 2.08 -15.84
CA LEU A 121 -4.78 2.07 -16.68
C LEU A 121 -5.11 3.47 -17.22
N PRO A 122 -5.60 3.59 -18.48
CA PRO A 122 -6.16 4.85 -18.96
C PRO A 122 -7.30 5.34 -18.06
N ASP A 123 -7.33 6.65 -17.78
CA ASP A 123 -8.26 7.28 -16.85
C ASP A 123 -9.72 6.81 -16.99
N ALA A 124 -10.22 6.74 -18.22
CA ALA A 124 -11.59 6.32 -18.49
C ALA A 124 -11.84 4.86 -18.08
N CYS A 125 -10.87 3.97 -18.34
CA CYS A 125 -10.93 2.57 -17.93
C CYS A 125 -10.89 2.45 -16.41
N ARG A 126 -9.96 3.15 -15.76
CA ARG A 126 -9.81 3.16 -14.30
C ARG A 126 -11.07 3.67 -13.60
N LYS A 127 -11.62 4.81 -14.02
CA LYS A 127 -12.85 5.40 -13.45
C LYS A 127 -14.03 4.44 -13.50
N VAL A 128 -14.25 3.81 -14.66
CA VAL A 128 -15.32 2.80 -14.84
C VAL A 128 -15.09 1.58 -13.95
N TYR A 129 -13.84 1.12 -13.84
CA TYR A 129 -13.50 -0.05 -13.05
C TYR A 129 -13.72 0.18 -11.55
N LEU A 130 -13.25 1.32 -11.01
CA LEU A 130 -13.44 1.70 -9.60
C LEU A 130 -14.92 1.67 -9.20
N ARG A 131 -15.80 2.27 -10.00
CA ARG A 131 -17.25 2.27 -9.74
C ARG A 131 -17.86 0.89 -9.79
N SER A 132 -17.35 0.03 -10.67
CA SER A 132 -17.76 -1.37 -10.68
C SER A 132 -17.31 -2.13 -9.44
N LEU A 133 -16.16 -1.79 -8.84
CA LEU A 133 -15.70 -2.34 -7.56
C LEU A 133 -16.50 -1.81 -6.38
N GLU A 134 -16.98 -0.56 -6.46
CA GLU A 134 -17.96 0.02 -5.54
C GLU A 134 -19.34 -0.65 -5.61
N GLY A 135 -19.54 -1.62 -6.52
CA GLY A 135 -20.80 -2.35 -6.69
C GLY A 135 -21.84 -1.67 -7.57
N LYS A 136 -21.51 -0.53 -8.21
CA LYS A 136 -22.44 0.19 -9.10
C LYS A 136 -22.75 -0.62 -10.36
N SER A 137 -24.01 -0.61 -10.76
CA SER A 137 -24.49 -1.17 -12.01
C SER A 137 -23.99 -0.37 -13.22
N HIS A 138 -24.01 -1.00 -14.40
CA HIS A 138 -23.65 -0.28 -15.63
C HIS A 138 -24.56 0.92 -15.92
N GLN A 139 -25.82 0.89 -15.43
CA GLN A 139 -26.74 2.00 -15.59
C GLN A 139 -26.31 3.19 -14.73
N GLU A 140 -26.02 2.95 -13.44
CA GLU A 140 -25.55 3.99 -12.52
C GLU A 140 -24.23 4.61 -13.00
N ILE A 141 -23.30 3.78 -13.50
CA ILE A 141 -22.02 4.27 -14.06
C ILE A 141 -22.27 5.10 -15.33
N SER A 142 -23.25 4.71 -16.15
CA SER A 142 -23.60 5.42 -17.40
C SER A 142 -24.11 6.82 -17.09
N GLU A 143 -24.97 6.93 -16.10
CA GLU A 143 -25.56 8.18 -15.63
C GLU A 143 -24.51 9.06 -14.95
N GLU A 144 -23.69 8.49 -14.06
CA GLU A 144 -22.66 9.24 -13.33
C GLU A 144 -21.57 9.79 -14.25
N LEU A 145 -21.10 9.00 -15.21
CA LEU A 145 -20.01 9.38 -16.10
C LEU A 145 -20.49 10.00 -17.43
N ASN A 146 -21.81 10.04 -17.66
CA ASN A 146 -22.44 10.50 -18.90
C ASN A 146 -21.84 9.83 -20.16
N ILE A 147 -21.72 8.49 -20.13
CA ILE A 147 -21.21 7.66 -21.25
C ILE A 147 -22.16 6.50 -21.52
N ALA A 148 -22.20 6.01 -22.76
CA ALA A 148 -23.07 4.89 -23.12
C ALA A 148 -22.67 3.58 -22.41
N ILE A 149 -23.66 2.73 -22.09
CA ILE A 149 -23.45 1.40 -21.48
C ILE A 149 -22.46 0.53 -22.29
N ASN A 150 -22.50 0.61 -23.62
CA ASN A 150 -21.55 -0.13 -24.46
C ASN A 150 -20.11 0.37 -24.29
N THR A 151 -19.92 1.66 -24.04
CA THR A 151 -18.62 2.26 -23.72
C THR A 151 -18.11 1.76 -22.38
N ILE A 152 -18.98 1.62 -21.37
CA ILE A 152 -18.64 1.00 -20.07
C ILE A 152 -18.16 -0.44 -20.24
N LYS A 153 -18.90 -1.27 -20.98
CA LYS A 153 -18.49 -2.66 -21.26
C LYS A 153 -17.12 -2.72 -21.94
N LYS A 154 -16.87 -1.84 -22.91
CA LYS A 154 -15.58 -1.72 -23.60
C LYS A 154 -14.45 -1.33 -22.63
N HIS A 155 -14.68 -0.33 -21.78
CA HIS A 155 -13.70 0.09 -20.77
C HIS A 155 -13.38 -1.03 -19.77
N LYS A 156 -14.39 -1.76 -19.28
CA LYS A 156 -14.20 -2.92 -18.39
C LYS A 156 -13.40 -4.04 -19.06
N ASN A 157 -13.73 -4.37 -20.31
CA ASN A 157 -13.00 -5.40 -21.06
C ASN A 157 -11.53 -4.99 -21.28
N ASN A 158 -11.29 -3.74 -21.67
CA ASN A 158 -9.94 -3.23 -21.85
C ASN A 158 -9.14 -3.24 -20.55
N ALA A 159 -9.74 -2.80 -19.43
CA ALA A 159 -9.11 -2.83 -18.11
C ALA A 159 -8.76 -4.26 -17.69
N ASN A 160 -9.72 -5.19 -17.76
CA ASN A 160 -9.49 -6.60 -17.41
C ASN A 160 -8.40 -7.24 -18.27
N HIS A 161 -8.38 -6.96 -19.57
CA HIS A 161 -7.34 -7.45 -20.46
C HIS A 161 -5.96 -6.91 -20.06
N TYR A 162 -5.87 -5.60 -19.82
CA TYR A 162 -4.62 -4.95 -19.42
C TYR A 162 -4.08 -5.50 -18.10
N LEU A 163 -4.92 -5.52 -17.06
CA LEU A 163 -4.57 -6.05 -15.74
C LEU A 163 -4.11 -7.50 -15.84
N ARG A 164 -4.85 -8.34 -16.58
CA ARG A 164 -4.49 -9.76 -16.76
C ARG A 164 -3.13 -9.91 -17.44
N VAL A 165 -2.88 -9.23 -18.55
CA VAL A 165 -1.60 -9.35 -19.28
C VAL A 165 -0.41 -8.85 -18.45
N ARG A 166 -0.59 -7.77 -17.69
CA ARG A 166 0.48 -7.21 -16.85
C ARG A 166 0.76 -8.08 -15.63
N LEU A 167 -0.29 -8.54 -14.94
CA LEU A 167 -0.16 -9.39 -13.76
C LEU A 167 0.31 -10.81 -14.12
N GLU A 168 -0.12 -11.38 -15.25
CA GLU A 168 0.35 -12.69 -15.73
C GLU A 168 1.86 -12.67 -15.99
N LYS A 169 2.39 -11.59 -16.59
CA LYS A 169 3.84 -11.40 -16.70
C LYS A 169 4.52 -11.40 -15.34
N LEU A 170 4.00 -10.64 -14.37
CA LEU A 170 4.55 -10.59 -13.01
C LEU A 170 4.53 -11.96 -12.32
N LEU A 171 3.42 -12.69 -12.43
CA LEU A 171 3.30 -14.05 -11.88
C LEU A 171 4.26 -15.03 -12.57
N CYS A 172 4.40 -14.99 -13.89
CA CYS A 172 5.38 -15.79 -14.62
C CYS A 172 6.81 -15.50 -14.16
N PHE A 173 7.17 -14.22 -13.93
CA PHE A 173 8.47 -13.85 -13.38
C PHE A 173 8.67 -14.41 -11.96
N ILE A 174 7.66 -14.33 -11.10
CA ILE A 174 7.73 -14.86 -9.72
C ILE A 174 7.90 -16.39 -9.73
N THR A 175 7.14 -17.11 -10.55
CA THR A 175 7.23 -18.58 -10.67
C THR A 175 8.50 -19.08 -11.36
N TRP A 176 9.23 -18.20 -12.06
CA TRP A 176 10.48 -18.53 -12.74
C TRP A 176 11.71 -18.26 -11.88
N ILE A 177 11.59 -17.35 -10.91
CA ILE A 177 12.66 -16.99 -9.96
C ILE A 177 12.57 -17.82 -8.66
N GLY A 178 11.38 -18.31 -8.30
CA GLY A 178 11.17 -19.27 -7.20
C GLY A 178 11.38 -20.72 -7.62
#